data_AF-A0AAD5FQ46-F1
#
_entry.id   AF-A0AAD5FQ46-F1
#
_cell.length_a   1.000
_cell.length_b   1.000
_cell.length_c   1.000
_cell.angle_alpha   90.00
_cell.angle_beta   90.00
_cell.angle_gamma   90.00
#
_symmetry.space_group_name_H-M   'P 1'
#
loop_
_entity.id
_entity.type
_entity.pdbx_description
1 polymer ?
#
loop_
_entity_poly.entity_id
_entity_poly.type
_entity_poly.pdbx_seq_one_letter_code
_entity_poly.pdbx_strand_id
1 'polypeptide(L)'
;MTTKMVIKQPQPVLESKESDEWDSGICDCCDNKAECCFVFWCCPCFACMKTKEYGQCVCLPLLDMCGFVSPATWAMRVSMRHRYGIKGTICNDCLIATCCTSCAWCQMSREMKCRSIPIALITARSKN
;
A
#
# COMPACT_ATOMS: atom_id res chain seq x y z
N MET A 1 -49.85 15.75 -18.36
CA MET A 1 -48.91 15.44 -17.27
C MET A 1 -47.71 14.70 -17.86
N THR A 2 -46.57 15.38 -17.97
CA THR A 2 -45.36 14.82 -18.59
C THR A 2 -44.54 14.10 -17.53
N THR A 3 -44.54 12.77 -17.53
CA THR A 3 -43.73 11.95 -16.63
C THR A 3 -42.26 12.05 -17.03
N LYS A 4 -41.45 12.76 -16.25
CA LYS A 4 -39.99 12.75 -16.37
C LYS A 4 -39.48 11.39 -15.89
N MET A 5 -39.08 10.51 -16.82
CA MET A 5 -38.28 9.34 -16.48
C MET A 5 -36.85 9.78 -16.15
N VAL A 6 -36.47 9.66 -14.88
CA VAL A 6 -35.07 9.82 -14.45
C VAL A 6 -34.44 8.45 -14.42
N ILE A 7 -33.72 8.10 -15.48
CA ILE A 7 -32.89 6.90 -15.54
C ILE A 7 -31.63 7.20 -14.72
N LYS A 8 -31.55 6.65 -13.50
CA LYS A 8 -30.31 6.69 -12.72
C LYS A 8 -29.32 5.71 -13.37
N GLN A 9 -28.24 6.26 -13.90
CA GLN A 9 -27.13 5.48 -14.42
C GLN A 9 -26.54 4.64 -13.28
N PRO A 10 -26.24 3.34 -13.48
CA PRO A 10 -25.54 2.57 -12.47
C PRO A 10 -24.20 3.27 -12.24
N GLN A 11 -24.04 3.88 -11.07
CA GLN A 11 -22.73 4.38 -10.70
C GLN A 11 -21.82 3.17 -10.67
N PRO A 12 -20.65 3.22 -11.34
CA PRO A 12 -19.63 2.23 -11.06
C PRO A 12 -19.38 2.37 -9.56
N VAL A 13 -19.82 1.37 -8.80
CA VAL A 13 -19.38 1.22 -7.43
C VAL A 13 -17.89 0.99 -7.61
N LEU A 14 -17.12 2.07 -7.52
CA LEU A 14 -15.75 1.95 -7.07
C LEU A 14 -15.96 1.34 -5.70
N GLU A 15 -15.92 0.02 -5.64
CA GLU A 15 -15.63 -0.69 -4.42
C GLU A 15 -14.18 -0.33 -4.14
N SER A 16 -13.95 0.93 -3.77
CA SER A 16 -12.94 1.23 -2.81
C SER A 16 -13.26 0.25 -1.71
N LYS A 17 -12.41 -0.76 -1.54
CA LYS A 17 -12.23 -1.36 -0.24
C LYS A 17 -11.92 -0.19 0.69
N GLU A 18 -12.95 0.53 1.14
CA GLU A 18 -12.95 1.46 2.27
C GLU A 18 -12.90 0.61 3.55
N SER A 19 -12.10 -0.46 3.50
CA SER A 19 -11.61 -1.06 4.71
C SER A 19 -10.62 -0.05 5.28
N ASP A 20 -10.95 0.40 6.47
CA ASP A 20 -10.08 1.15 7.35
C ASP A 20 -9.00 0.27 7.97
N GLU A 21 -8.88 -0.99 7.54
CA GLU A 21 -7.84 -1.94 7.93
C GLU A 21 -6.92 -2.31 6.75
N TRP A 22 -5.77 -2.92 7.08
CA TRP A 22 -4.88 -3.51 6.09
C TRP A 22 -5.56 -4.71 5.41
N ASP A 23 -5.35 -4.88 4.11
CA ASP A 23 -5.97 -5.98 3.36
C ASP A 23 -5.43 -7.36 3.71
N SER A 24 -4.22 -7.41 4.28
CA SER A 24 -3.54 -8.64 4.67
C SER A 24 -2.81 -8.46 5.99
N GLY A 25 -2.62 -9.56 6.73
CA GLY A 25 -1.81 -9.60 7.93
C GLY A 25 -0.32 -9.38 7.65
N ILE A 26 0.44 -9.10 8.72
CA ILE A 26 1.88 -8.87 8.61
C ILE A 26 2.63 -10.13 8.15
N CYS A 27 2.22 -11.31 8.64
CA CYS A 27 2.84 -12.60 8.35
C CYS A 27 2.26 -13.32 7.11
N ASP A 28 1.35 -12.70 6.36
CA ASP A 28 0.80 -13.27 5.13
C ASP A 28 1.78 -13.16 3.94
N CYS A 29 3.09 -13.09 4.20
CA CYS A 29 4.14 -13.02 3.19
C CYS A 29 4.35 -14.36 2.45
N CYS A 30 3.94 -15.48 3.03
CA CYS A 30 4.12 -16.82 2.46
C CYS A 30 3.27 -17.11 1.21
N ASP A 31 2.25 -16.29 0.93
CA ASP A 31 1.40 -16.45 -0.25
C ASP A 31 2.11 -16.06 -1.55
N ASN A 32 3.06 -15.11 -1.48
CA ASN A 32 3.90 -14.69 -2.60
C ASN A 32 5.36 -15.05 -2.35
N LYS A 33 5.68 -16.34 -2.52
CA LYS A 33 7.03 -16.89 -2.27
C LYS A 33 8.14 -16.14 -3.01
N ALA A 34 7.91 -15.71 -4.25
CA ALA A 34 8.91 -14.97 -5.03
C ALA A 34 9.23 -13.59 -4.42
N GLU A 35 8.21 -12.83 -4.02
CA GLU A 35 8.43 -11.54 -3.34
C GLU A 35 9.05 -11.75 -1.95
N CYS A 36 8.60 -12.77 -1.21
CA CYS A 36 9.16 -13.10 0.09
C CYS A 36 10.65 -13.49 0.01
N CYS A 37 11.02 -14.33 -0.95
CA CYS A 37 12.42 -14.70 -1.19
C CYS A 37 13.26 -13.50 -1.62
N PHE A 38 12.73 -12.62 -2.46
CA PHE A 38 13.44 -11.43 -2.92
C PHE A 38 13.64 -10.40 -1.80
N VAL A 39 12.64 -10.20 -0.94
CA VAL A 39 12.75 -9.37 0.26
C VAL A 39 13.74 -9.96 1.26
N PHE A 40 13.74 -11.28 1.44
CA PHE A 40 14.69 -11.95 2.32
C PHE A 40 16.13 -11.82 1.80
N TRP A 41 16.33 -11.96 0.49
CA TRP A 41 17.65 -11.91 -0.13
C TRP A 41 18.20 -10.48 -0.31
N CYS A 42 17.36 -9.53 -0.70
CA CYS A 42 17.73 -8.11 -0.76
C CYS A 42 16.56 -7.20 -0.35
N CYS A 43 16.34 -7.07 0.96
CA CYS A 43 15.34 -6.16 1.53
C CYS A 43 15.53 -4.70 1.07
N PRO A 44 16.76 -4.12 1.07
CA PRO A 44 16.97 -2.75 0.63
C PRO A 44 16.60 -2.56 -0.85
N CYS A 45 16.96 -3.50 -1.73
CA CYS A 45 16.62 -3.43 -3.16
C CYS A 45 15.10 -3.40 -3.35
N PHE A 46 14.39 -4.30 -2.69
CA PHE A 46 12.92 -4.37 -2.78
C PHE A 46 12.27 -3.11 -2.22
N ALA A 47 12.72 -2.63 -1.06
CA ALA A 47 12.21 -1.43 -0.44
C ALA A 47 12.42 -0.22 -1.37
N CYS A 48 13.59 -0.07 -1.98
CA CYS A 48 13.89 0.98 -2.97
C CYS A 48 12.94 0.90 -4.18
N MET A 49 12.71 -0.30 -4.73
CA MET A 49 11.77 -0.51 -5.84
C MET A 49 10.34 -0.12 -5.47
N LYS A 50 9.87 -0.55 -4.29
CA LYS A 50 8.51 -0.28 -3.80
C LYS A 50 8.30 1.19 -3.43
N THR A 51 9.33 1.83 -2.89
CA THR A 51 9.32 3.27 -2.61
C THR A 51 9.20 4.08 -3.90
N LYS A 52 9.90 3.68 -4.96
CA LYS A 52 9.75 4.27 -6.30
C LYS A 52 8.32 4.12 -6.83
N GLU A 53 7.74 2.92 -6.71
CA GLU A 53 6.36 2.63 -7.12
C GLU A 53 5.34 3.46 -6.35
N TYR A 54 5.57 3.69 -5.05
CA TYR A 54 4.74 4.56 -4.21
C TYR A 54 4.86 6.07 -4.56
N GLY A 55 5.92 6.45 -5.29
CA GLY A 55 6.20 7.83 -5.70
C GLY A 55 7.08 8.63 -4.74
N GLN A 56 7.89 7.96 -3.91
CA GLN A 56 8.84 8.59 -2.97
C GLN A 56 10.30 8.43 -3.44
N CYS A 57 11.27 9.13 -2.81
CA CYS A 57 12.68 9.00 -3.22
C CYS A 57 13.17 7.57 -2.97
N VAL A 58 13.72 6.95 -4.03
CA VAL A 58 14.26 5.59 -4.05
C VAL A 58 15.27 5.34 -2.93
N CYS A 59 15.90 6.40 -2.48
CA CYS A 59 16.95 6.49 -1.49
C CYS A 59 16.44 6.43 -0.03
N LEU A 60 15.16 6.65 0.24
CA LEU A 60 14.60 6.64 1.61
C LEU A 60 14.94 5.36 2.39
N PRO A 61 14.74 4.15 1.83
CA PRO A 61 15.01 2.90 2.55
C PRO A 61 16.48 2.64 2.86
N LEU A 62 17.41 3.35 2.21
CA LEU A 62 18.84 3.24 2.54
C LEU A 62 19.15 3.79 3.94
N LEU A 63 18.27 4.64 4.49
CA LEU A 63 18.37 5.14 5.86
C LEU A 63 18.14 4.03 6.90
N ASP A 64 17.47 2.94 6.53
CA ASP A 64 17.21 1.80 7.43
C ASP A 64 18.45 0.93 7.65
N MET A 65 19.55 1.15 6.92
CA MET A 65 20.81 0.41 7.09
C MET A 65 21.57 0.79 8.36
N CYS A 66 21.19 1.88 9.02
CA CYS A 66 21.94 2.47 10.12
C CYS A 66 21.11 2.48 11.42
N GLY A 67 20.77 1.30 11.95
CA GLY A 67 20.21 1.22 13.31
C GLY A 67 19.35 0.01 13.61
N PHE A 68 18.93 -0.07 14.88
CA PHE A 68 17.93 -1.03 15.36
C PHE A 68 16.49 -0.59 15.01
N VAL A 69 16.33 0.70 14.71
CA VAL A 69 15.07 1.27 14.24
C VAL A 69 15.17 1.45 12.73
N SER A 70 14.13 1.04 12.01
CA SER A 70 13.97 1.27 10.57
C SER A 70 13.08 2.50 10.32
N PRO A 71 13.62 3.74 10.43
CA PRO A 71 12.84 4.96 10.34
C PRO A 71 12.14 5.15 9.00
N ALA A 72 12.72 4.71 7.88
CA ALA A 72 12.10 4.81 6.57
C ALA A 72 10.94 3.83 6.42
N THR A 73 11.08 2.58 6.87
CA THR A 73 9.98 1.61 6.91
C THR A 73 8.82 2.12 7.77
N TRP A 74 9.12 2.67 8.95
CA TRP A 74 8.11 3.28 9.81
C TRP A 74 7.43 4.48 9.16
N ALA A 75 8.19 5.41 8.58
CA ALA A 75 7.65 6.59 7.90
C ALA A 75 6.76 6.21 6.71
N MET A 76 7.15 5.19 5.94
CA MET A 76 6.36 4.71 4.80
C MET A 76 5.05 4.05 5.25
N ARG A 77 5.05 3.28 6.34
CA ARG A 77 3.82 2.77 6.95
C ARG A 77 2.88 3.88 7.37
N VAL A 78 3.38 4.87 8.11
CA VAL A 78 2.58 6.03 8.56
C VAL A 78 2.03 6.79 7.36
N SER A 79 2.85 7.02 6.33
CA SER A 79 2.42 7.66 5.08
C SER A 79 1.29 6.89 4.39
N MET A 80 1.41 5.58 4.27
CA MET A 80 0.37 4.74 3.66
C MET A 80 -0.91 4.74 4.48
N ARG A 81 -0.82 4.65 5.83
CA ARG A 81 -2.00 4.74 6.69
C ARG A 81 -2.73 6.07 6.53
N HIS A 82 -1.99 7.17 6.46
CA HIS A 82 -2.56 8.49 6.22
C HIS A 82 -3.17 8.60 4.80
N ARG A 83 -2.48 8.11 3.77
CA ARG A 83 -2.93 8.19 2.37
C ARG A 83 -4.14 7.32 2.08
N TYR A 84 -4.22 6.16 2.72
CA TYR A 84 -5.24 5.15 2.47
C TYR A 84 -6.34 5.09 3.54
N GLY A 85 -6.25 5.90 4.61
CA GLY A 85 -7.26 5.93 5.66
C GLY A 85 -7.24 4.69 6.57
N ILE A 86 -6.09 4.03 6.73
CA ILE A 86 -5.96 2.80 7.53
C ILE A 86 -5.78 3.18 9.02
N LYS A 87 -6.64 2.65 9.88
CA LYS A 87 -6.58 2.77 11.34
C LYS A 87 -5.36 2.07 11.92
N GLY A 88 -4.82 2.66 12.98
CA GLY A 88 -3.66 2.12 13.69
C GLY A 88 -2.95 3.18 14.52
N THR A 89 -1.99 2.75 15.33
CA THR A 89 -1.19 3.64 16.16
C THR A 89 0.23 3.74 15.63
N ILE A 90 0.85 4.89 15.87
CA ILE A 90 2.25 5.14 15.51
C ILE A 90 3.20 4.17 16.23
N CYS A 91 2.88 3.82 17.48
CA CYS A 91 3.64 2.83 18.25
C CYS A 91 3.59 1.45 17.62
N ASN A 92 2.42 1.00 17.15
CA ASN A 92 2.30 -0.29 16.48
C ASN A 92 3.11 -0.33 15.18
N ASP A 93 3.10 0.75 14.39
CA ASP A 93 3.96 0.81 13.20
C ASP A 93 5.45 0.71 13.53
N CYS A 94 5.88 1.34 14.64
CA CYS A 94 7.27 1.27 15.09
C CYS A 94 7.65 -0.17 15.48
N LEU A 95 6.79 -0.83 16.25
CA LEU A 95 6.98 -2.24 16.63
C LEU A 95 7.02 -3.16 15.41
N ILE A 96 6.13 -2.97 14.44
CA ILE A 96 6.12 -3.76 13.22
C ILE A 96 7.36 -3.50 12.36
N ALA A 97 7.77 -2.23 12.21
CA ALA A 97 8.94 -1.84 11.44
C ALA A 97 10.25 -2.42 12.02
N THR A 98 10.33 -2.54 13.35
CA THR A 98 11.49 -3.05 14.09
C THR A 98 11.50 -4.57 14.23
N CYS A 99 10.35 -5.21 14.45
CA CYS A 99 10.24 -6.65 14.68
C CYS A 99 10.37 -7.47 13.38
N CYS A 100 9.73 -7.04 12.28
CA CYS A 100 9.88 -7.69 10.98
C CYS A 100 9.75 -6.69 9.83
N THR A 101 10.85 -6.01 9.50
CA THR A 101 10.93 -5.05 8.39
C THR A 101 10.55 -5.69 7.05
N SER A 102 10.99 -6.92 6.80
CA SER A 102 10.68 -7.67 5.57
C SER A 102 9.19 -7.93 5.41
N CYS A 103 8.55 -8.50 6.43
CA CYS A 103 7.11 -8.72 6.49
C CYS A 103 6.35 -7.41 6.26
N ALA A 104 6.87 -6.32 6.83
CA ALA A 104 6.27 -5.00 6.69
C ALA A 104 6.25 -4.49 5.25
N TRP A 105 7.38 -4.62 4.53
CA TRP A 105 7.45 -4.27 3.12
C TRP A 105 6.57 -5.17 2.24
N CYS A 106 6.44 -6.46 2.58
CA CYS A 106 5.52 -7.37 1.89
C CYS A 106 4.06 -6.93 2.05
N GLN A 107 3.62 -6.63 3.27
CA GLN A 107 2.26 -6.12 3.53
C GLN A 107 2.01 -4.83 2.75
N MET A 108 2.95 -3.88 2.81
CA MET A 108 2.84 -2.62 2.08
C MET A 108 2.78 -2.81 0.56
N SER A 109 3.59 -3.72 0.01
CA SER A 109 3.58 -4.07 -1.42
C SER A 109 2.20 -4.55 -1.87
N ARG A 110 1.57 -5.44 -1.11
CA ARG A 110 0.23 -5.96 -1.41
C ARG A 110 -0.83 -4.87 -1.29
N GLU A 111 -0.74 -4.04 -0.27
CA GLU A 111 -1.67 -2.93 -0.07
C GLU A 111 -1.62 -1.95 -1.25
N MET A 112 -0.42 -1.61 -1.74
CA MET A 112 -0.27 -0.76 -2.93
C MET A 112 -0.91 -1.38 -4.17
N LYS A 113 -0.78 -2.70 -4.36
CA LYS A 113 -1.42 -3.41 -5.47
C LYS A 113 -2.94 -3.44 -5.33
N CYS A 114 -3.45 -3.74 -4.14
CA CYS A 114 -4.88 -3.82 -3.85
C CYS A 114 -5.56 -2.45 -4.07
N ARG A 115 -4.88 -1.36 -3.69
CA ARG A 115 -5.38 0.01 -3.86
C ARG A 115 -4.96 0.67 -5.17
N SER A 116 -4.25 -0.05 -6.05
CA SER A 116 -3.93 0.45 -7.38
C SER A 116 -5.19 0.47 -8.24
N ILE A 117 -5.70 1.67 -8.53
CA ILE A 117 -6.85 1.83 -9.40
C ILE A 117 -6.40 1.52 -10.84
N PRO A 118 -7.00 0.54 -11.54
CA PRO A 118 -6.67 0.31 -12.93
C PRO A 118 -7.03 1.55 -13.75
N ILE A 119 -6.03 2.10 -14.45
CA ILE A 119 -6.10 3.33 -15.28
C ILE A 119 -7.27 3.28 -16.29
N ALA A 120 -7.77 2.09 -16.64
CA ALA A 120 -8.97 1.90 -17.46
C ALA A 120 -10.19 2.70 -16.97
N LEU A 121 -10.37 2.89 -15.66
CA LEU A 121 -11.47 3.69 -15.10
C LEU A 121 -11.28 5.20 -15.29
N ILE A 122 -10.03 5.67 -15.40
CA ILE A 122 -9.71 7.09 -15.56
C ILE A 122 -9.88 7.51 -17.03
N THR A 123 -9.49 6.66 -17.98
CA THR A 123 -9.64 6.95 -19.42
C THR A 123 -11.11 6.96 -19.85
N ALA A 124 -11.97 6.13 -19.23
CA ALA A 124 -13.42 6.20 -19.43
C ALA A 124 -14.04 7.54 -18.99
N ARG A 125 -13.38 8.26 -18.06
CA ARG A 125 -13.82 9.56 -17.55
C ARG A 125 -13.41 10.75 -18.43
N SER A 126 -12.36 10.59 -19.24
CA SER A 126 -11.82 11.66 -20.10
C SER A 126 -12.45 11.72 -21.50
N LYS A 127 -13.25 10.71 -21.88
CA LYS A 127 -13.90 10.63 -23.19
C LYS A 127 -15.37 11.07 -23.19
N ASN A 128 -15.90 11.52 -22.06
CA ASN A 128 -17.22 12.12 -21.94
C ASN A 128 -17.14 13.63 -21.84
#